data_AF-A0A2E2UGD7-F1
#
_entry.id   AF-A0A2E2UGD7-F1
#
_cell.length_a   1.000
_cell.length_b   1.000
_cell.length_c   1.000
_cell.angle_alpha   90.00
_cell.angle_beta   90.00
_cell.angle_gamma   90.00
#
_symmetry.space_group_name_H-M   'P 1'
#
loop_
_entity.id
_entity.type
_entity.pdbx_description
1 polymer ?
#
loop_
_entity_poly.entity_id
_entity_poly.type
_entity_poly.pdbx_seq_one_letter_code
_entity_poly.pdbx_strand_id
1 'polypeptide(L)' 'MEKLEKFIYSFKYLPPLLYFGSAGLLGYDFYSIVFKEKEFLNVYTETPLIIIFFYMTYLGVKKYQKK' A
#
# COMPACT_ATOMS: atom_id res chain seq x y z
N MET A 1 15.40 -1.34 7.91
CA MET A 1 14.61 -0.23 7.33
C MET A 1 15.30 0.45 6.16
N GLU A 2 16.50 1.02 6.33
CA GLU A 2 17.16 1.77 5.23
C GLU A 2 17.47 0.94 3.97
N LYS A 3 17.87 -0.33 4.10
CA LYS A 3 18.10 -1.21 2.94
C LYS A 3 16.84 -1.42 2.10
N LEU A 4 15.69 -1.57 2.76
CA LEU A 4 14.40 -1.82 2.12
C LEU A 4 13.85 -0.54 1.47
N GLU A 5 13.98 0.59 2.16
CA GLU A 5 13.68 1.92 1.60
C GLU A 5 14.53 2.20 0.34
N LYS A 6 15.85 1.95 0.40
CA LYS A 6 16.74 2.10 -0.77
C LYS A 6 16.34 1.17 -1.92
N PHE A 7 15.96 -0.07 -1.63
CA PHE A 7 15.50 -1.01 -2.65
C PHE A 7 14.20 -0.53 -3.31
N ILE A 8 13.21 -0.10 -2.53
CA ILE A 8 11.94 0.43 -3.06
C ILE A 8 12.19 1.63 -3.97
N TYR A 9 13.05 2.56 -3.55
CA TYR A 9 13.39 3.74 -4.34
C TYR A 9 14.38 3.47 -5.48
N SER A 10 15.01 2.30 -5.52
CA SER A 10 15.90 1.89 -6.62
C SER A 10 15.14 1.72 -7.94
N PHE A 11 13.83 1.49 -7.88
CA PHE A 11 12.96 1.37 -9.04
C PHE A 11 11.97 2.54 -9.09
N LYS A 12 12.05 3.37 -10.14
CA LYS A 12 11.22 4.58 -10.27
C LYS A 12 9.71 4.33 -10.12
N TYR A 13 9.22 3.20 -10.62
CA TYR A 13 7.79 2.87 -10.65
C TYR A 13 7.32 2.02 -9.46
N LEU A 14 8.23 1.48 -8.66
CA LEU A 14 7.88 0.60 -7.54
C LEU A 14 7.18 1.36 -6.40
N PRO A 15 7.59 2.57 -5.98
CA PRO A 15 6.86 3.31 -4.95
C PRO A 15 5.41 3.65 -5.35
N PRO A 16 5.15 4.23 -6.55
CA PRO A 16 3.79 4.45 -7.02
C PRO A 16 2.99 3.16 -7.13
N LEU A 17 3.58 2.08 -7.65
CA LEU A 17 2.90 0.78 -7.79
C LEU A 17 2.49 0.22 -6.43
N LEU A 18 3.39 0.25 -5.43
CA LEU A 18 3.08 -0.24 -4.09
C LEU A 18 2.01 0.62 -3.40
N TYR A 19 2.05 1.95 -3.58
CA TYR A 19 1.08 2.86 -2.97
C TYR A 19 -0.31 2.77 -3.64
N PHE A 20 -0.39 3.02 -4.95
CA PHE A 20 -1.66 2.99 -5.67
C PHE A 20 -2.22 1.57 -5.84
N GLY A 21 -1.35 0.57 -5.93
CA GLY A 21 -1.75 -0.84 -5.97
C GLY A 21 -2.39 -1.28 -4.66
N SER A 22 -1.78 -0.96 -3.51
CA SER A 22 -2.38 -1.29 -2.21
C SER A 22 -3.67 -0.51 -1.96
N ALA A 23 -3.68 0.80 -2.24
CA ALA A 23 -4.89 1.63 -2.10
C ALA A 23 -6.04 1.14 -3.00
N GLY A 24 -5.74 0.77 -4.25
CA GLY A 24 -6.73 0.26 -5.20
C GLY A 24 -7.33 -1.07 -4.77
N LEU A 25 -6.51 -2.01 -4.29
CA LEU A 25 -6.98 -3.31 -3.80
C LEU A 25 -7.83 -3.18 -2.54
N LEU A 26 -7.40 -2.37 -1.56
CA LEU A 26 -8.17 -2.11 -0.35
C LEU A 26 -9.48 -1.37 -0.66
N GLY A 27 -9.45 -0.39 -1.57
CA GLY A 27 -10.66 0.31 -2.01
C GLY A 27 -11.65 -0.61 -2.73
N TYR A 28 -11.15 -1.53 -3.56
CA TYR A 28 -12.01 -2.51 -4.22
C TYR A 28 -12.60 -3.52 -3.25
N ASP A 29 -11.83 -3.96 -2.26
CA ASP A 29 -12.32 -4.85 -1.21
C ASP A 29 -13.42 -4.18 -0.39
N PHE A 30 -13.21 -2.93 0.04
CA PHE A 30 -14.24 -2.12 0.70
C PHE A 30 -15.50 -1.98 -0.15
N TYR A 31 -15.36 -1.68 -1.45
CA TYR A 31 -16.47 -1.64 -2.38
C TYR A 31 -17.21 -3.00 -2.48
N SER A 32 -16.47 -4.11 -2.53
CA SER A 32 -17.05 -5.45 -2.58
C SER A 32 -17.83 -5.80 -1.32
N ILE A 33 -17.32 -5.43 -0.15
CA ILE A 33 -18.01 -5.63 1.14
C ILE A 33 -19.31 -4.82 1.18
N VAL A 34 -19.25 -3.54 0.83
CA VAL A 34 -20.39 -2.62 0.94
C VAL A 34 -21.48 -2.90 -0.09
N PHE A 35 -21.11 -3.19 -1.34
CA PHE A 35 -22.07 -3.28 -2.45
C PHE A 35 -22.39 -4.70 -2.90
N LYS A 36 -21.53 -5.68 -2.56
CA LYS A 36 -21.70 -7.08 -2.98
C LYS A 36 -21.79 -8.05 -1.81
N GLU A 37 -21.67 -7.57 -0.56
CA GLU A 37 -21.66 -8.38 0.67
C GLU A 37 -20.67 -9.55 0.61
N LYS A 38 -19.55 -9.33 -0.10
CA LYS A 38 -18.51 -10.34 -0.33
C LYS A 38 -17.15 -9.78 -0.03
N GLU A 39 -16.41 -10.48 0.82
CA GLU A 39 -14.98 -10.27 1.01
C GLU A 39 -14.25 -10.66 -0.27
N PHE A 40 -13.47 -9.72 -0.82
CA PHE A 40 -12.64 -9.96 -1.98
C PHE A 40 -11.22 -10.37 -1.55
N LEU A 41 -10.70 -9.70 -0.51
CA LEU A 41 -9.45 -10.04 0.14
C LEU A 41 -9.72 -10.93 1.35
N ASN A 42 -8.86 -11.93 1.53
CA ASN A 42 -8.79 -12.67 2.78
C ASN A 42 -7.98 -11.85 3.80
N VAL A 43 -8.21 -12.02 5.10
CA VAL A 43 -7.45 -11.41 6.20
C VAL A 43 -5.94 -11.56 6.00
N TYR A 44 -5.47 -12.71 5.52
CA TYR A 44 -4.03 -12.96 5.26
C TYR A 44 -3.46 -12.12 4.12
N THR A 45 -4.29 -11.66 3.19
CA THR A 45 -3.91 -10.77 2.07
C THR A 45 -4.17 -9.31 2.38
N GLU A 46 -5.23 -9.01 3.12
CA GLU A 46 -5.60 -7.66 3.54
C GLU A 46 -4.57 -7.09 4.52
N THR A 47 -4.17 -7.87 5.52
CA THR A 47 -3.19 -7.45 6.54
C THR A 47 -1.87 -6.95 5.93
N PRO A 48 -1.18 -7.70 5.04
CA PRO A 48 0.03 -7.21 4.40
C PRO A 48 -0.23 -6.03 3.47
N LEU A 49 -1.38 -5.94 2.80
CA LEU A 49 -1.73 -4.78 1.97
C LEU A 49 -1.87 -3.51 2.80
N ILE A 50 -2.53 -3.59 3.96
CA ILE A 50 -2.65 -2.51 4.92
C ILE A 50 -1.26 -2.07 5.40
N ILE A 51 -0.41 -3.03 5.79
CA ILE A 51 0.97 -2.75 6.24
C ILE A 51 1.76 -2.03 5.12
N ILE A 52 1.68 -2.52 3.88
CA ILE A 52 2.35 -1.90 2.72
C ILE A 52 1.82 -0.47 2.50
N PHE A 53 0.51 -0.26 2.54
CA PHE A 53 -0.10 1.05 2.34
C PHE A 53 0.38 2.06 3.39
N PHE A 54 0.35 1.70 4.67
CA PHE A 54 0.84 2.56 5.74
C PHE A 54 2.35 2.78 5.67
N TYR A 55 3.13 1.75 5.30
CA TYR A 55 4.57 1.89 5.13
C TYR A 55 4.92 2.85 3.98
N MET A 56 4.24 2.74 2.84
CA MET A 56 4.43 3.66 1.71
C MET A 56 4.01 5.09 2.07
N THR A 57 2.91 5.24 2.82
CA THR A 57 2.48 6.55 3.34
C THR A 57 3.54 7.16 4.25
N TYR A 58 4.07 6.38 5.21
CA TYR A 58 5.15 6.80 6.09
C TYR A 58 6.39 7.24 5.30
N LEU A 59 6.82 6.47 4.30
CA LEU A 59 7.96 6.82 3.45
C LEU A 59 7.70 8.12 2.66
N GLY A 60 6.47 8.33 2.19
CA GLY A 60 6.05 9.56 1.52
C GLY A 60 6.13 10.78 2.44
N VAL A 61 5.56 10.69 3.65
CA VAL A 61 5.59 11.77 4.65
C VAL A 61 7.03 12.05 5.10
N LYS A 62 7.82 11.00 5.39
CA LYS A 62 9.24 11.13 5.76
C LYS A 62 10.05 11.85 4.69
N LYS A 63 9.77 11.59 3.41
CA LYS A 63 10.42 12.27 2.29
C LYS A 63 9.97 13.73 2.15
N TYR A 64 8.69 14.01 2.41
CA TYR A 64 8.16 15.38 2.43
C TYR A 64 8.77 16.22 3.55
N GLN A 65 8.88 15.69 4.77
CA GLN A 65 9.48 16.40 5.91
C GLN A 65 10.99 16.66 5.78
N LYS A 66 11.68 15.89 4.93
CA LYS A 66 13.11 16.09 4.63
C LYS A 66 13.36 17.10 3.52
N LYS A 67 12.30 17.63 2.89
CA LYS A 67 12.36 18.53 1.75
C LYS A 67 12.01 19.95 2.20
#